data_AF-A0A8K0UIR2-F1
#
_entry.id   AF-A0A8K0UIR2-F1
#
_cell.length_a   1.000
_cell.length_b   1.000
_cell.length_c   1.000
_cell.angle_alpha   90.00
_cell.angle_beta   90.00
_cell.angle_gamma   90.00
#
_symmetry.space_group_name_H-M   'P 1'
#
loop_
_entity.id
_entity.type
_entity.pdbx_description
1 polymer ?
#
loop_
_entity_poly.entity_id
_entity_poly.type
_entity_poly.pdbx_seq_one_letter_code
_entity_poly.pdbx_strand_id
1 'polypeptide(L)'
;MVLLLKTRAHSDEHQSNVTIAPESPLAKFIELCKGKTGSERAKLLESIPTFATIHNKSAEEGQSTVPTGADLEVDFHYTCFVQAPSPPIREEEIEAPEGSMRIIELDGDRVGPLDRGVTTDFLRDVVRFVKEGYMKQTTNLGFTMIALATPSDDS
;
A
#
# COMPACT_ATOMS: atom_id res chain seq x y z
N MET A 1 8.65 -8.12 6.41
CA MET A 1 7.99 -7.09 5.59
C MET A 1 6.80 -7.71 4.88
N VAL A 2 5.59 -7.19 5.11
CA VAL A 2 4.40 -7.62 4.37
C VAL A 2 4.13 -6.62 3.27
N LEU A 3 4.03 -7.12 2.05
CA LEU A 3 3.86 -6.31 0.87
C LEU A 3 2.46 -6.42 0.29
N LEU A 4 1.72 -5.31 0.24
CA LEU A 4 0.44 -5.24 -0.44
C LEU A 4 0.64 -4.71 -1.86
N LEU A 5 0.37 -5.52 -2.88
CA LEU A 5 0.36 -5.07 -4.28
C LEU A 5 -1.05 -4.68 -4.71
N LYS A 6 -1.26 -3.44 -5.14
CA LYS A 6 -2.53 -2.98 -5.73
C LYS A 6 -2.38 -2.75 -7.24
N THR A 7 -3.12 -3.52 -8.02
CA THR A 7 -3.14 -3.42 -9.48
C THR A 7 -4.20 -2.42 -9.97
N ARG A 8 -3.78 -1.52 -10.87
CA ARG A 8 -4.56 -0.54 -11.65
C ARG A 8 -5.10 0.70 -10.90
N ALA A 9 -4.76 1.88 -11.42
CA ALA A 9 -5.41 3.15 -11.17
C ALA A 9 -5.76 3.78 -12.53
N HIS A 10 -7.04 3.96 -12.82
CA HIS A 10 -7.48 4.90 -13.86
C HIS A 10 -7.75 6.25 -13.20
N SER A 11 -7.51 7.31 -13.96
CA SER A 11 -7.70 8.71 -13.63
C SER A 11 -9.10 9.00 -13.07
N ASP A 12 -9.23 8.89 -11.76
CA ASP A 12 -9.85 9.83 -10.83
C ASP A 12 -9.87 9.12 -9.46
N GLU A 13 -9.01 9.56 -8.54
CA GLU A 13 -8.92 9.09 -7.16
C GLU A 13 -8.62 7.58 -6.94
N HIS A 14 -7.38 7.11 -7.17
CA HIS A 14 -6.77 5.91 -6.53
C HIS A 14 -7.62 4.63 -6.38
N GLN A 15 -8.62 4.39 -7.23
CA GLN A 15 -9.51 3.24 -7.12
C GLN A 15 -8.92 2.03 -7.83
N SER A 16 -8.61 1.01 -7.03
CA SER A 16 -8.57 -0.39 -7.42
C SER A 16 -9.90 -0.74 -8.10
N ASN A 17 -9.96 -1.79 -8.93
CA ASN A 17 -11.22 -2.37 -9.40
C ASN A 17 -12.06 -3.02 -8.27
N VAL A 18 -11.86 -2.58 -7.02
CA VAL A 18 -12.53 -2.99 -5.81
C VAL A 18 -13.62 -1.96 -5.55
N THR A 19 -14.86 -2.41 -5.61
CA THR A 19 -16.02 -1.58 -5.24
C THR A 19 -15.96 -1.33 -3.74
N ILE A 20 -15.77 -0.06 -3.35
CA ILE A 20 -15.90 0.33 -1.95
C ILE A 20 -17.39 0.48 -1.65
N ALA A 21 -17.88 -0.28 -0.68
CA ALA A 21 -19.28 -0.18 -0.27
C ALA A 21 -19.61 1.26 0.15
N PRO A 22 -20.66 1.89 -0.41
CA PRO A 22 -21.10 3.22 -0.01
C PRO A 22 -21.33 3.28 1.50
N GLU A 23 -21.09 4.44 2.11
CA GLU A 23 -21.26 4.67 3.55
C GLU A 23 -20.42 3.81 4.49
N SER A 24 -19.57 2.91 3.96
CA SER A 24 -18.63 2.13 4.76
C SER A 24 -17.64 3.03 5.50
N PRO A 25 -17.06 2.56 6.62
CA PRO A 25 -16.02 3.33 7.33
C PRO A 25 -14.88 3.77 6.43
N LEU A 26 -14.48 2.91 5.47
CA LEU A 26 -13.44 3.21 4.50
C LEU A 26 -13.88 4.27 3.48
N ALA A 27 -15.10 4.20 2.96
CA ALA A 27 -15.63 5.23 2.06
C ALA A 27 -15.64 6.62 2.72
N LYS A 28 -16.17 6.69 3.95
CA LYS A 28 -16.20 7.92 4.75
C LYS A 28 -14.81 8.47 5.02
N PHE A 29 -13.86 7.60 5.35
CA PHE A 29 -12.49 7.99 5.59
C PHE A 29 -11.81 8.56 4.35
N ILE A 30 -12.02 7.94 3.17
CA ILE A 30 -11.50 8.44 1.90
C ILE A 30 -12.02 9.86 1.62
N GLU A 31 -13.32 10.09 1.81
CA GLU A 31 -13.90 11.44 1.65
C GLU A 31 -13.28 12.45 2.63
N LEU A 32 -13.12 12.08 3.90
CA LEU A 32 -12.46 12.94 4.90
C LEU A 32 -11.00 13.25 4.55
N CYS A 33 -10.32 12.38 3.82
CA CYS A 33 -8.92 12.53 3.42
C CYS A 33 -8.72 13.47 2.21
N LYS A 34 -9.79 13.87 1.51
CA LYS A 34 -9.70 14.75 0.34
C LYS A 34 -9.10 16.10 0.73
N GLY A 35 -8.13 16.56 -0.08
CA GLY A 35 -7.40 17.81 0.17
C GLY A 35 -6.41 17.80 1.34
N LYS A 36 -6.22 16.67 2.02
CA LYS A 36 -5.30 16.55 3.17
C LYS A 36 -3.95 15.98 2.78
N THR A 37 -2.92 16.42 3.48
CA THR A 37 -1.55 15.88 3.42
C THR A 37 -1.48 14.48 4.06
N GLY A 38 -0.41 13.73 3.79
CA GLY A 38 -0.21 12.40 4.39
C GLY A 38 -0.24 12.41 5.92
N SER A 39 0.41 13.39 6.56
CA SER A 39 0.43 13.52 8.02
C SER A 39 -0.96 13.83 8.60
N GLU A 40 -1.75 14.68 7.92
CA GLU A 40 -3.11 14.96 8.36
C GLU A 40 -4.03 13.75 8.20
N ARG A 41 -3.84 12.93 7.16
CA ARG A 41 -4.57 11.66 6.99
C ARG A 41 -4.22 10.66 8.08
N ALA A 42 -2.94 10.56 8.46
CA ALA A 42 -2.50 9.70 9.57
C ALA A 42 -3.15 10.11 10.89
N LYS A 43 -3.12 11.41 11.22
CA LYS A 43 -3.81 11.93 12.42
C LYS A 43 -5.32 11.67 12.42
N LEU A 44 -5.95 11.74 11.25
CA LEU A 44 -7.37 11.38 11.13
C LEU A 44 -7.62 9.90 11.35
N LEU A 45 -6.75 9.03 10.81
CA LEU A 45 -6.85 7.59 11.01
C LEU A 45 -6.78 7.23 12.50
N GLU A 46 -5.85 7.84 13.23
CA GLU A 46 -5.70 7.70 14.69
C GLU A 46 -6.94 8.18 15.45
N SER A 47 -7.59 9.25 14.99
CA SER A 47 -8.75 9.84 15.67
C SER A 47 -10.07 9.08 15.49
N ILE A 48 -10.13 8.06 14.63
CA ILE A 48 -11.35 7.31 14.31
C ILE A 48 -11.35 5.96 15.04
N PRO A 49 -12.08 5.81 16.17
CA PRO A 49 -12.03 4.60 17.01
C PRO A 49 -12.48 3.32 16.30
N THR A 50 -13.33 3.46 15.26
CA THR A 50 -13.83 2.33 14.48
C THR A 50 -12.70 1.58 13.79
N PHE A 51 -11.66 2.26 13.29
CA PHE A 51 -10.53 1.57 12.66
C PHE A 51 -9.69 0.80 13.67
N ALA A 52 -9.41 1.39 14.84
CA ALA A 52 -8.72 0.68 15.92
C ALA A 52 -9.50 -0.58 16.35
N THR A 53 -10.82 -0.47 16.45
CA THR A 53 -11.70 -1.61 16.80
C THR A 53 -11.65 -2.71 15.73
N ILE A 54 -11.76 -2.36 14.45
CA ILE A 54 -11.70 -3.33 13.34
C ILE A 54 -10.31 -3.97 13.28
N HIS A 55 -9.25 -3.17 13.38
CA HIS A 55 -7.86 -3.66 13.35
C HIS A 55 -7.59 -4.66 14.49
N ASN A 56 -8.01 -4.34 15.73
CA ASN A 56 -7.84 -5.24 16.87
C ASN A 56 -8.56 -6.57 16.67
N LYS A 57 -9.80 -6.55 16.15
CA LYS A 57 -10.53 -7.79 15.84
C LYS A 57 -9.82 -8.62 14.78
N SER A 58 -9.37 -8.00 13.70
CA SER A 58 -8.62 -8.71 12.65
C SER A 58 -7.28 -9.26 13.14
N ALA A 59 -6.63 -8.62 14.11
CA ALA A 59 -5.41 -9.15 14.72
C ALA A 59 -5.66 -10.45 15.49
N GLU A 60 -6.85 -10.64 16.07
CA GLU A 60 -7.25 -11.84 16.82
C GLU A 60 -7.67 -13.02 15.92
N GLU A 61 -7.99 -12.78 14.64
CA GLU A 61 -8.47 -13.81 13.69
C GLU A 61 -7.35 -14.69 13.12
N GLY A 62 -6.09 -14.30 13.31
CA GLY A 62 -4.93 -15.01 12.78
C GLY A 62 -4.74 -16.43 13.35
N GLN A 63 -3.97 -17.25 12.65
CA GLN A 63 -3.61 -18.61 13.10
C GLN A 63 -2.57 -18.63 14.24
N SER A 64 -2.03 -17.46 14.60
CA SER A 64 -1.05 -17.29 15.68
C SER A 64 -1.67 -16.53 16.84
N THR A 65 -1.23 -16.84 18.06
CA THR A 65 -1.58 -16.04 19.24
C THR A 65 -1.10 -14.60 19.07
N VAL A 66 -1.97 -13.64 19.39
CA VAL A 66 -1.59 -12.22 19.43
C VAL A 66 -0.51 -12.04 20.49
N PRO A 67 0.67 -11.51 20.15
CA PRO A 67 1.72 -11.29 21.14
C PRO A 67 1.27 -10.27 22.21
N THR A 68 1.56 -10.53 23.49
CA THR A 68 1.17 -9.66 24.62
C THR A 68 2.39 -9.12 25.36
N GLY A 69 2.43 -7.82 25.67
CA GLY A 69 3.47 -7.18 26.48
C GLY A 69 3.71 -5.73 26.09
N ALA A 70 4.05 -4.86 27.06
CA ALA A 70 4.34 -3.44 26.79
C ALA A 70 5.68 -3.21 26.07
N ASP A 71 6.61 -4.17 26.18
CA ASP A 71 7.94 -4.14 25.57
C ASP A 71 8.02 -4.98 24.30
N LEU A 72 6.88 -5.23 23.65
CA LEU A 72 6.84 -6.08 22.47
C LEU A 72 7.42 -5.34 21.26
N GLU A 73 8.70 -5.56 21.00
CA GLU A 73 9.39 -5.04 19.83
C GLU A 73 8.89 -5.78 18.58
N VAL A 74 8.22 -5.06 17.68
CA VAL A 74 7.76 -5.59 16.39
C VAL A 74 8.75 -5.17 15.33
N ASP A 75 9.68 -6.07 15.00
CA ASP A 75 10.71 -5.84 13.97
C ASP A 75 10.17 -5.89 12.52
N PHE A 76 8.86 -6.05 12.34
CA PHE A 76 8.22 -6.24 11.03
C PHE A 76 7.41 -5.02 10.60
N HIS A 77 7.78 -4.47 9.44
CA HIS A 77 7.10 -3.35 8.82
C HIS A 77 6.20 -3.77 7.64
N TYR A 78 5.11 -3.03 7.40
CA TYR A 78 4.21 -3.19 6.25
C TYR A 78 4.41 -2.05 5.25
N THR A 79 4.71 -2.38 3.99
CA THR A 79 4.76 -1.38 2.90
C THR A 79 3.86 -1.82 1.76
N CYS A 80 3.33 -0.86 1.00
CA CYS A 80 2.37 -1.09 -0.06
C CYS A 80 2.90 -0.56 -1.38
N PHE A 81 2.84 -1.36 -2.45
CA PHE A 81 3.10 -0.87 -3.80
C PHE A 81 1.79 -0.70 -4.55
N VAL A 82 1.66 0.43 -5.23
CA VAL A 82 0.52 0.74 -6.10
C VAL A 82 1.01 1.13 -7.49
N GLN A 83 0.21 0.82 -8.49
CA GLN A 83 0.44 1.30 -9.85
C GLN A 83 -0.34 2.60 -10.07
N ALA A 84 0.34 3.68 -10.46
CA ALA A 84 -0.28 4.98 -10.73
C ALA A 84 0.17 5.56 -12.08
N PRO A 85 -0.67 6.33 -12.79
CA PRO A 85 -0.23 7.06 -13.98
C PRO A 85 0.96 7.98 -13.67
N SER A 86 1.86 8.14 -14.63
CA SER A 86 2.90 9.16 -14.54
C SER A 86 2.25 10.54 -14.34
N PRO A 87 2.69 11.35 -13.37
CA PRO A 87 2.21 12.72 -13.27
C PRO A 87 2.56 13.46 -14.56
N PRO A 88 1.70 14.37 -15.05
CA PRO A 88 2.04 15.24 -16.15
C PRO A 88 3.12 16.21 -15.65
N ILE A 89 4.39 15.85 -15.87
CA ILE A 89 5.57 16.69 -15.67
C ILE A 89 5.88 16.94 -14.17
N ARG A 90 6.86 16.21 -13.62
CA ARG A 90 7.58 16.67 -12.42
C ARG A 90 8.67 17.64 -12.86
N GLU A 91 8.95 18.65 -12.05
CA GLU A 91 10.01 19.67 -12.27
C GLU A 91 11.42 19.06 -12.36
N GLU A 92 11.58 17.78 -11.98
CA GLU A 92 12.81 17.02 -12.11
C GLU A 92 12.69 16.02 -13.28
N GLU A 93 13.54 16.27 -14.28
CA GLU A 93 13.62 15.74 -15.64
C GLU A 93 13.75 14.20 -15.78
N ILE A 94 12.72 13.45 -15.38
CA ILE A 94 12.59 12.06 -15.82
C ILE A 94 11.38 11.98 -16.74
N GLU A 95 11.64 12.20 -18.05
CA GLU A 95 10.66 11.97 -19.10
C GLU A 95 10.10 10.56 -18.98
N ALA A 96 8.83 10.46 -18.62
CA ALA A 96 8.08 9.22 -18.68
C ALA A 96 7.25 9.26 -19.97
N PRO A 97 7.20 8.17 -20.76
CA PRO A 97 6.36 8.13 -21.94
C PRO A 97 4.92 8.52 -21.60
N GLU A 98 4.27 9.29 -22.47
CA GLU A 98 2.86 9.65 -22.29
C GLU A 98 2.00 8.39 -22.13
N GLY A 99 1.12 8.39 -21.12
CA GLY A 99 0.30 7.22 -20.79
C GLY A 99 1.03 6.08 -20.05
N SER A 100 2.30 6.27 -19.66
CA SER A 100 3.02 5.29 -18.85
C SER A 100 2.50 5.19 -17.41
N MET A 101 2.64 4.00 -16.83
CA MET A 101 2.34 3.73 -15.43
C MET A 101 3.63 3.63 -14.63
N ARG A 102 3.58 4.01 -13.35
CA ARG A 102 4.70 3.99 -12.41
C ARG A 102 4.37 3.18 -11.17
N ILE A 103 5.42 2.62 -10.56
CA ILE A 103 5.34 1.94 -9.28
C ILE A 103 5.54 2.98 -8.19
N ILE A 104 4.55 3.11 -7.31
CA ILE A 104 4.60 4.00 -6.16
C ILE A 104 4.61 3.14 -4.90
N GLU A 105 5.62 3.33 -4.07
CA GLU A 105 5.71 2.73 -2.74
C GLU A 105 5.10 3.67 -1.69
N LEU A 106 4.26 3.10 -0.84
CA LEU A 106 3.59 3.74 0.27
C LEU A 106 4.07 3.03 1.55
N ASP A 107 5.02 3.68 2.20
CA ASP A 107 5.63 3.26 3.46
C ASP A 107 5.23 4.28 4.54
N GLY A 108 4.63 3.79 5.63
CA GLY A 108 4.11 4.62 6.72
C GLY A 108 5.18 5.36 7.52
N ASP A 109 6.43 4.88 7.48
CA ASP A 109 7.57 5.48 8.18
C ASP A 109 8.27 6.56 7.34
N ARG A 110 7.85 6.75 6.08
CA ARG A 110 8.43 7.73 5.16
C ARG A 110 7.57 8.98 5.04
N VAL A 111 8.24 10.10 4.78
CA VAL A 111 7.57 11.36 4.43
C VAL A 111 7.13 11.31 2.97
N GLY A 112 5.94 10.72 2.75
CA GLY A 112 5.28 10.68 1.46
C GLY A 112 5.66 9.48 0.57
N PRO A 113 4.97 9.36 -0.59
CA PRO A 113 5.16 8.25 -1.51
C PRO A 113 6.55 8.25 -2.17
N LEU A 114 7.12 7.07 -2.36
CA LEU A 114 8.39 6.89 -3.07
C LEU A 114 8.13 6.33 -4.48
N ASP A 115 8.63 7.04 -5.49
CA ASP A 115 8.53 6.65 -6.88
C ASP A 115 9.63 5.63 -7.23
N ARG A 116 9.24 4.43 -7.67
CA ARG A 116 10.14 3.33 -8.05
C ARG A 116 10.32 3.20 -9.57
N GLY A 117 9.80 4.15 -10.34
CA GLY A 117 9.98 4.21 -11.79
C GLY A 117 8.81 3.67 -12.61
N VAL A 118 8.99 3.73 -13.92
CA VAL A 118 8.01 3.24 -14.91
C VAL A 118 7.90 1.72 -14.84
N THR A 119 6.70 1.20 -15.05
CA THR A 119 6.42 -0.23 -15.11
C THR A 119 5.57 -0.58 -16.32
N THR A 120 5.86 -1.72 -16.91
CA THR A 120 5.05 -2.35 -17.96
C THR A 120 4.38 -3.63 -17.46
N ASP A 121 4.94 -4.28 -16.44
CA ASP A 121 4.40 -5.45 -15.76
C ASP A 121 4.51 -5.24 -14.24
N PHE A 122 3.46 -4.68 -13.64
CA PHE A 122 3.47 -4.22 -12.25
C PHE A 122 3.86 -5.31 -11.26
N LEU A 123 3.24 -6.50 -11.34
CA LEU A 123 3.51 -7.58 -10.39
C LEU A 123 4.94 -8.05 -10.52
N ARG A 124 5.41 -8.27 -11.76
CA ARG A 124 6.77 -8.77 -12.00
C ARG A 124 7.84 -7.76 -11.62
N ASP A 125 7.60 -6.49 -11.90
CA ASP A 125 8.54 -5.42 -11.59
C ASP A 125 8.61 -5.16 -10.08
N VAL A 126 7.48 -5.19 -9.36
CA VAL A 126 7.47 -5.11 -7.88
C VAL A 126 8.16 -6.31 -7.24
N VAL A 127 7.91 -7.54 -7.71
CA VAL A 127 8.61 -8.73 -7.20
C VAL A 127 10.12 -8.62 -7.40
N ARG A 128 10.56 -8.13 -8.57
CA ARG A 128 11.97 -7.86 -8.84
C ARG A 128 12.50 -6.81 -7.86
N PHE A 129 11.79 -5.70 -7.69
CA PHE A 129 12.17 -4.64 -6.78
C PHE A 129 12.31 -5.16 -5.33
N VAL A 130 11.38 -5.98 -4.86
CA VAL A 130 11.45 -6.54 -3.50
C VAL A 130 12.62 -7.49 -3.31
N LYS A 131 12.82 -8.38 -4.29
CA LYS A 131 13.92 -9.33 -4.26
C LYS A 131 15.28 -8.63 -4.21
N GLU A 132 15.49 -7.63 -5.06
CA GLU A 132 16.76 -6.93 -5.19
C GLU A 132 16.98 -5.89 -4.08
N GLY A 133 15.93 -5.13 -3.73
CA GLY A 133 16.00 -3.98 -2.83
C GLY A 133 15.86 -4.31 -1.35
N TYR A 134 15.20 -5.41 -0.99
CA TYR A 134 15.04 -5.81 0.42
C TYR A 134 15.65 -7.18 0.69
N MET A 135 15.22 -8.21 -0.04
CA MET A 135 15.60 -9.59 0.33
C MET A 135 17.10 -9.85 0.19
N LYS A 136 17.73 -9.32 -0.87
CA LYS A 136 19.19 -9.45 -1.04
C LYS A 136 20.02 -8.61 -0.05
N GLN A 137 19.42 -7.61 0.58
CA GLN A 137 20.11 -6.70 1.50
C GLN A 137 20.15 -7.24 2.93
N THR A 138 19.53 -8.38 3.20
CA THR A 138 19.45 -8.97 4.54
C THR A 138 19.57 -10.49 4.50
N THR A 139 19.97 -11.07 5.62
CA THR A 139 19.93 -12.52 5.86
C THR A 139 18.62 -12.96 6.52
N ASN A 140 17.75 -12.01 6.89
CA ASN A 140 16.44 -12.30 7.48
C ASN A 140 15.52 -12.98 6.45
N LEU A 141 14.81 -14.03 6.86
CA LEU A 141 13.88 -14.78 6.00
C LEU A 141 12.40 -14.39 6.22
N GLY A 142 12.12 -13.48 7.15
CA GLY A 142 10.79 -13.02 7.53
C GLY A 142 10.13 -12.08 6.51
N PHE A 143 9.93 -12.58 5.29
CA PHE A 143 9.22 -11.90 4.22
C PHE A 143 7.89 -12.56 3.93
N THR A 144 6.86 -11.75 3.70
CA THR A 144 5.56 -12.22 3.22
C THR A 144 5.07 -11.22 2.19
N MET A 145 4.47 -11.71 1.10
CA MET A 145 3.93 -10.86 0.05
C MET A 145 2.51 -11.30 -0.25
N ILE A 146 1.60 -10.33 -0.33
CA ILE A 146 0.18 -10.55 -0.62
C ILE A 146 -0.18 -9.68 -1.83
N ALA A 147 -0.66 -10.31 -2.89
CA ALA A 147 -1.15 -9.59 -4.06
C ALA A 147 -2.67 -9.42 -3.99
N LEU A 148 -3.14 -8.19 -4.15
CA LEU A 148 -4.56 -7.92 -4.38
C LEU A 148 -4.83 -8.02 -5.89
N ALA A 149 -5.22 -9.22 -6.32
CA ALA A 149 -5.54 -9.54 -7.70
C ALA A 149 -7.05 -9.75 -7.88
N THR A 150 -7.53 -9.59 -9.12
CA THR A 150 -8.85 -10.08 -9.48
C THR A 150 -8.89 -11.60 -9.31
N PRO A 151 -10.01 -12.19 -8.85
CA PRO A 151 -10.18 -13.63 -8.87
C PRO A 151 -9.85 -14.18 -10.26
N SER A 152 -9.17 -15.32 -10.34
CA SER A 152 -9.07 -16.06 -11.60
C SER A 152 -10.47 -16.48 -12.02
N ASP A 153 -10.83 -16.24 -13.28
CA ASP A 153 -11.95 -16.94 -13.91
C ASP A 153 -11.49 -18.39 -14.13
N ASP A 154 -11.42 -19.18 -13.06
CA ASP A 154 -11.22 -20.61 -13.17
C ASP A 154 -12.55 -21.22 -13.67
N SER A 155 -12.63 -21.38 -15.00
CA SER A 155 -13.68 -22.10 -15.73
C SER A 155 -13.57 -23.61 -15.60
#